data_AF-A0A2I2K6Z4-F1
#
_entry.id   AF-A0A2I2K6Z4-F1
#
_cell.length_a   1.000
_cell.length_b   1.000
_cell.length_c   1.000
_cell.angle_alpha   90.00
_cell.angle_beta   90.00
_cell.angle_gamma   90.00
#
_symmetry.space_group_name_H-M   'P 1'
#
loop_
_entity.id
_entity.type
_entity.pdbx_description
1 polymer ?
#
loop_
_entity_poly.entity_id
_entity_poly.type
_entity_poly.pdbx_seq_one_letter_code
_entity_poly.pdbx_strand_id
1 'polypeptide(L)'
;MAKKERLHSAKNQNPSEEKGYENYYRLNIRAVDDLVNANEENSPPVSRAELRKYHAQRRIPLTDWAKVVLLKIWFAGIVCYFILWGLSPYLQNQTDLLLVAGAVLGAVTDLITNNVLRFIAKTPGAHDRFMMFPKRRFLTLPLNIIYSFVILFCVVMTYQAVNTVLVSMTGAQDSVPLGVGPILFGVFAMAWDMLFIGMKRMAVRMLNDAKQTARRM
;
A
#
# COMPACT_ATOMS: atom_id res chain seq x y z
N MET A 1 23.30 -29.98 -91.83
CA MET A 1 22.19 -30.73 -91.20
C MET A 1 22.71 -31.40 -89.94
N ALA A 2 22.24 -30.98 -88.75
CA ALA A 2 22.06 -31.83 -87.55
C ALA A 2 21.90 -30.94 -86.30
N LYS A 3 20.80 -31.16 -85.60
CA LYS A 3 20.38 -30.58 -84.33
C LYS A 3 20.95 -31.44 -83.19
N LYS A 4 21.62 -30.84 -82.19
CA LYS A 4 21.78 -31.46 -80.86
C LYS A 4 22.13 -30.44 -79.77
N GLU A 5 21.52 -30.68 -78.62
CA GLU A 5 21.50 -29.94 -77.36
C GLU A 5 22.89 -29.81 -76.68
N ARG A 6 23.07 -28.80 -75.81
CA ARG A 6 23.29 -28.96 -74.34
C ARG A 6 23.76 -27.66 -73.63
N LEU A 7 23.05 -27.37 -72.52
CA LEU A 7 23.46 -26.78 -71.21
C LEU A 7 24.34 -25.50 -71.13
N HIS A 8 23.87 -24.46 -70.41
CA HIS A 8 24.01 -24.33 -68.94
C HIS A 8 23.41 -22.99 -68.40
N SER A 9 22.72 -23.14 -67.27
CA SER A 9 22.26 -22.19 -66.25
C SER A 9 23.04 -20.87 -66.06
N ALA A 10 22.31 -19.75 -65.89
CA ALA A 10 22.76 -18.61 -65.08
C ALA A 10 21.57 -17.87 -64.42
N LYS A 11 21.15 -18.43 -63.27
CA LYS A 11 20.83 -17.76 -61.99
C LYS A 11 20.42 -16.27 -62.05
N ASN A 12 19.12 -16.02 -61.88
CA ASN A 12 18.58 -14.70 -61.57
C ASN A 12 18.65 -14.48 -60.04
N GLN A 13 19.54 -13.59 -59.58
CA GLN A 13 19.62 -13.16 -58.17
C GLN A 13 19.07 -11.74 -58.07
N ASN A 14 17.89 -11.59 -57.44
CA ASN A 14 17.32 -10.30 -57.07
C ASN A 14 18.06 -9.73 -55.83
N PRO A 15 18.51 -8.45 -55.86
CA PRO A 15 19.35 -7.85 -54.81
C PRO A 15 18.54 -7.15 -53.70
N SER A 16 17.54 -7.81 -53.11
CA SER A 16 16.60 -7.15 -52.18
C SER A 16 16.66 -7.62 -50.72
N GLU A 17 17.42 -8.66 -50.36
CA GLU A 17 17.36 -9.25 -49.01
C GLU A 17 18.53 -8.88 -48.08
N GLU A 18 19.65 -8.35 -48.58
CA GLU A 18 20.83 -8.07 -47.73
C GLU A 18 20.76 -6.78 -46.90
N LYS A 19 19.82 -5.86 -47.18
CA LYS A 19 19.74 -4.55 -46.49
C LYS A 19 19.12 -4.60 -45.08
N GLY A 20 18.56 -5.74 -44.66
CA GLY A 20 17.87 -5.87 -43.38
C GLY A 20 18.80 -6.12 -42.18
N TYR A 21 19.92 -6.82 -42.38
CA TYR A 21 20.79 -7.29 -41.30
C TYR A 21 21.86 -6.26 -40.90
N GLU A 22 22.38 -5.46 -41.84
CA GLU A 22 23.34 -4.39 -41.53
C GLU A 22 22.74 -3.27 -40.66
N ASN A 23 21.41 -3.07 -40.72
CA ASN A 23 20.74 -2.03 -39.94
C ASN A 23 20.35 -2.46 -38.52
N TYR A 24 20.39 -3.75 -38.19
CA TYR A 24 19.95 -4.24 -36.88
C TYR A 24 20.90 -3.84 -35.75
N TYR A 25 22.20 -3.70 -36.05
CA TYR A 25 23.24 -3.30 -35.10
C TYR A 25 23.69 -1.84 -35.24
N ARG A 26 23.08 -1.08 -36.16
CA ARG A 26 23.31 0.36 -36.25
C ARG A 26 22.58 1.06 -35.10
N LEU A 27 23.27 1.18 -33.98
CA LEU A 27 22.90 2.10 -32.91
C LEU A 27 22.75 3.49 -33.52
N ASN A 28 21.52 4.02 -33.47
CA ASN A 28 21.27 5.39 -33.86
C ASN A 28 21.89 6.30 -32.79
N ILE A 29 23.15 6.67 -32.99
CA ILE A 29 23.96 7.42 -32.02
C ILE A 29 23.22 8.69 -31.57
N ARG A 30 22.46 9.32 -32.47
CA ARG A 30 21.62 10.49 -32.14
C ARG A 30 20.52 10.17 -31.14
N ALA A 31 19.81 9.04 -31.31
CA ALA A 31 18.78 8.63 -30.36
C ALA A 31 19.38 8.27 -28.99
N VAL A 32 20.60 7.72 -28.96
CA VAL A 32 21.31 7.45 -27.69
C VAL A 32 21.75 8.76 -27.03
N ASP A 33 22.30 9.69 -27.81
CA ASP A 33 22.74 10.99 -27.31
C ASP A 33 21.56 11.85 -26.81
N ASP A 34 20.41 11.78 -27.51
CA ASP A 34 19.17 12.41 -27.07
C ASP A 34 18.63 11.81 -25.77
N LEU A 35 18.77 10.50 -25.56
CA LEU A 35 18.39 9.83 -24.31
C LEU A 35 19.33 10.17 -23.15
N VAL A 36 20.63 10.28 -23.41
CA VAL A 36 21.65 10.63 -22.41
C VAL A 36 21.53 12.10 -22.00
N ASN A 37 21.22 12.98 -22.95
CA ASN A 37 21.03 14.42 -22.71
C ASN A 37 19.54 14.80 -22.53
N ALA A 38 18.67 13.83 -22.24
CA ALA A 38 17.25 14.06 -22.02
C ALA A 38 17.03 14.87 -20.73
N ASN A 39 16.78 16.18 -20.90
CA ASN A 39 16.35 17.09 -19.84
C ASN A 39 14.96 17.65 -20.15
N GLU A 40 14.34 18.31 -19.16
CA GLU A 40 12.99 18.91 -19.26
C GLU A 40 12.89 19.91 -20.44
N GLU A 41 14.00 20.52 -20.84
CA GLU A 41 14.10 21.49 -21.94
C GLU A 41 14.35 20.85 -23.33
N ASN A 42 14.95 19.64 -23.38
CA ASN A 42 15.37 18.97 -24.62
C ASN A 42 14.46 17.78 -25.01
N SER A 43 13.43 17.51 -24.22
CA SER A 43 12.49 16.43 -24.47
C SER A 43 11.44 16.87 -25.52
N PRO A 44 11.09 16.01 -26.50
CA PRO A 44 10.05 16.33 -27.47
C PRO A 44 8.72 16.61 -26.75
N PRO A 45 7.92 17.59 -27.21
CA PRO A 45 6.65 17.93 -26.56
C PRO A 45 5.65 16.79 -26.77
N VAL A 46 5.53 15.91 -25.78
CA VAL A 46 4.57 14.80 -25.82
C VAL A 46 3.17 15.30 -25.49
N SER A 47 2.22 15.01 -26.37
CA SER A 47 0.83 15.40 -26.13
C SER A 47 0.25 14.64 -24.92
N ARG A 48 -0.61 15.30 -24.13
CA ARG A 48 -1.32 14.63 -23.01
C ARG A 48 -2.14 13.42 -23.45
N ALA A 49 -2.57 13.39 -24.73
CA ALA A 49 -3.30 12.27 -25.32
C ALA A 49 -2.40 11.04 -25.56
N GLU A 50 -1.13 11.27 -25.93
CA GLU A 50 -0.14 10.22 -26.14
C GLU A 50 0.37 9.65 -24.81
N LEU A 51 0.61 10.49 -23.81
CA LEU A 51 0.91 10.03 -22.43
C LEU A 51 -0.20 9.14 -21.86
N ARG A 52 -1.47 9.39 -22.21
CA ARG A 52 -2.61 8.55 -21.80
C ARG A 52 -2.62 7.16 -22.43
N LYS A 53 -2.00 6.95 -23.60
CA LYS A 53 -1.87 5.62 -24.20
C LYS A 53 -0.90 4.73 -23.39
N TYR A 54 0.14 5.32 -22.82
CA TYR A 54 1.18 4.61 -22.08
C TYR A 54 0.91 4.53 -20.57
N HIS A 55 0.08 5.42 -20.02
CA HIS A 55 -0.51 5.21 -18.71
C HIS A 55 -1.51 4.05 -18.79
N ALA A 56 -1.11 2.88 -18.29
CA ALA A 56 -1.98 1.72 -18.11
C ALA A 56 -3.34 2.17 -17.55
N GLN A 57 -4.38 2.02 -18.36
CA GLN A 57 -5.75 2.38 -18.04
C GLN A 57 -6.17 1.54 -16.84
N ARG A 58 -6.04 2.13 -15.64
CA ARG A 58 -6.20 1.46 -14.35
C ARG A 58 -7.66 1.02 -14.24
N ARG A 59 -7.93 -0.27 -14.48
CA ARG A 59 -9.28 -0.85 -14.62
C ARG A 59 -10.15 -0.80 -13.37
N ILE A 60 -9.60 -0.40 -12.22
CA ILE A 60 -10.38 -0.23 -10.99
C ILE A 60 -10.07 1.16 -10.42
N PRO A 61 -10.98 2.14 -10.53
CA PRO A 61 -10.84 3.43 -9.88
C PRO A 61 -11.15 3.29 -8.39
N LEU A 62 -10.34 2.52 -7.66
CA LEU A 62 -10.42 2.52 -6.20
C LEU A 62 -10.06 3.93 -5.71
N THR A 63 -11.00 4.55 -5.01
CA THR A 63 -10.80 5.85 -4.37
C THR A 63 -9.59 5.76 -3.44
N ASP A 64 -8.76 6.80 -3.41
CA ASP A 64 -7.48 6.73 -2.72
C ASP A 64 -7.63 6.44 -1.21
N TRP A 65 -8.75 6.84 -0.57
CA TRP A 65 -9.04 6.47 0.83
C TRP A 65 -9.32 4.97 1.02
N ALA A 66 -9.98 4.32 0.07
CA ALA A 66 -10.34 2.90 0.17
C ALA A 66 -9.09 2.02 0.12
N LYS A 67 -8.08 2.40 -0.66
CA LYS A 67 -6.77 1.73 -0.69
C LYS A 67 -6.08 1.80 0.66
N VAL A 68 -6.10 2.98 1.29
CA VAL A 68 -5.50 3.19 2.62
C VAL A 68 -6.18 2.31 3.66
N VAL A 69 -7.52 2.30 3.67
CA VAL A 69 -8.31 1.49 4.60
C VAL A 69 -8.04 0.00 4.40
N LEU A 70 -8.06 -0.48 3.15
CA LEU A 70 -7.82 -1.88 2.83
C LEU A 70 -6.43 -2.32 3.29
N LEU A 71 -5.40 -1.51 3.04
CA LEU A 71 -4.03 -1.81 3.48
C LEU A 71 -3.93 -1.87 5.00
N LYS A 72 -4.55 -0.93 5.72
CA LYS A 72 -4.54 -0.93 7.19
C LYS A 72 -5.20 -2.18 7.77
N ILE A 73 -6.39 -2.54 7.27
CA ILE A 73 -7.10 -3.75 7.67
C ILE A 73 -6.22 -4.98 7.41
N TRP A 74 -5.60 -5.04 6.22
CA TRP A 74 -4.80 -6.17 5.80
C TRP A 74 -3.54 -6.35 6.66
N PHE A 75 -2.76 -5.29 6.89
CA PHE A 75 -1.57 -5.38 7.74
C PHE A 75 -1.92 -5.70 9.21
N ALA A 76 -2.99 -5.14 9.75
CA ALA A 76 -3.47 -5.51 11.08
C ALA A 76 -3.91 -6.98 11.15
N GLY A 77 -4.59 -7.47 10.10
CA GLY A 77 -4.98 -8.87 9.97
C GLY A 77 -3.78 -9.82 9.87
N ILE A 78 -2.71 -9.44 9.17
CA ILE A 78 -1.46 -10.21 9.12
C ILE A 78 -0.85 -10.34 10.50
N VAL A 79 -0.78 -9.24 11.27
CA VAL A 79 -0.25 -9.28 12.63
C VAL A 79 -1.10 -10.21 13.50
N CYS A 80 -2.43 -10.15 13.38
CA CYS A 80 -3.32 -11.09 14.06
C CYS A 80 -3.05 -12.55 13.66
N TYR A 81 -2.90 -12.82 12.36
CA TYR A 81 -2.68 -14.18 11.86
C TYR A 81 -1.35 -14.76 12.36
N PHE A 82 -0.24 -14.02 12.23
CA PHE A 82 1.06 -14.55 12.63
C PHE A 82 1.28 -14.55 14.15
N ILE A 83 0.79 -13.53 14.85
CA ILE A 83 1.03 -13.42 16.30
C ILE A 83 -0.09 -14.08 17.08
N LEU A 84 -1.34 -13.62 16.96
CA LEU A 84 -2.43 -14.12 17.78
C LEU A 84 -2.80 -15.57 17.44
N TRP A 85 -2.73 -15.98 16.17
CA TRP A 85 -2.98 -17.38 15.81
C TRP A 85 -1.69 -18.21 15.75
N GLY A 86 -0.66 -17.69 15.08
CA GLY A 86 0.59 -18.43 14.89
C GLY A 86 1.42 -18.62 16.16
N LEU A 87 1.43 -17.63 17.07
CA LEU A 87 2.24 -17.68 18.30
C LEU A 87 1.46 -18.18 19.52
N SER A 88 0.12 -18.20 19.46
CA SER A 88 -0.72 -18.66 20.57
C SER A 88 -0.44 -20.09 21.06
N PRO A 89 -0.07 -21.08 20.22
CA PRO A 89 0.29 -22.42 20.70
C PRO A 89 1.58 -22.43 21.54
N TYR A 90 2.46 -21.44 21.35
CA TYR A 90 3.77 -21.38 22.00
C TYR A 90 3.78 -20.48 23.23
N LEU A 91 2.95 -19.43 23.25
CA LEU A 91 2.77 -18.52 24.38
C LEU A 91 1.44 -18.83 25.09
N GLN A 92 1.52 -19.58 26.18
CA GLN A 92 0.34 -19.90 27.00
C GLN A 92 -0.15 -18.70 27.84
N ASN A 93 0.77 -17.80 28.20
CA ASN A 93 0.42 -16.58 28.91
C ASN A 93 -0.25 -15.58 27.97
N GLN A 94 -1.55 -15.33 28.17
CA GLN A 94 -2.32 -14.39 27.36
C GLN A 94 -1.75 -12.96 27.42
N THR A 95 -1.25 -12.54 28.58
CA THR A 95 -0.64 -11.21 28.76
C THR A 95 0.61 -11.05 27.91
N ASP A 96 1.48 -12.06 27.87
CA ASP A 96 2.70 -12.04 27.07
C ASP A 96 2.38 -12.04 25.57
N LEU A 97 1.37 -12.82 25.17
CA LEU A 97 0.87 -12.83 23.80
C LEU A 97 0.34 -11.45 23.37
N LEU A 98 -0.45 -10.78 24.22
CA LEU A 98 -0.96 -9.43 23.96
C LEU A 98 0.16 -8.39 23.98
N LEU A 99 1.15 -8.54 24.86
CA LEU A 99 2.33 -7.68 24.90
C LEU A 99 3.08 -7.74 23.56
N VAL A 100 3.38 -8.95 23.09
CA VAL A 100 4.06 -9.18 21.82
C VAL A 100 3.20 -8.69 20.65
N ALA A 101 1.91 -9.00 20.65
CA ALA A 101 0.99 -8.56 19.59
C ALA A 101 0.93 -7.03 19.48
N GLY A 102 0.84 -6.30 20.59
CA GLY A 102 0.83 -4.83 20.57
C GLY A 102 2.17 -4.24 20.11
N ALA A 103 3.29 -4.81 20.55
CA ALA A 103 4.62 -4.39 20.12
C ALA A 103 4.83 -4.61 18.61
N VAL A 104 4.49 -5.81 18.11
CA VAL A 104 4.60 -6.15 16.68
C VAL A 104 3.64 -5.30 15.86
N LEU A 105 2.40 -5.08 16.32
CA LEU A 105 1.43 -4.23 15.62
C LEU A 105 1.95 -2.80 15.45
N GLY A 106 2.57 -2.24 16.49
CA GLY A 106 3.19 -0.92 16.43
C GLY A 106 4.41 -0.85 15.53
N ALA A 107 5.28 -1.84 15.60
CA ALA A 107 6.44 -1.95 14.72
C ALA A 107 6.03 -2.08 13.25
N VAL A 108 5.08 -2.95 12.94
CA VAL A 108 4.53 -3.13 11.57
C VAL A 108 3.86 -1.84 11.11
N THR A 109 3.12 -1.16 11.98
CA THR A 109 2.46 0.10 11.62
C THR A 109 3.47 1.20 11.27
N ASP A 110 4.52 1.38 12.08
CA ASP A 110 5.54 2.41 11.85
C ASP A 110 6.46 2.07 10.66
N LEU A 111 6.99 0.84 10.62
CA LEU A 111 8.03 0.43 9.68
C LEU A 111 7.49 0.00 8.32
N ILE A 112 6.28 -0.59 8.27
CA ILE A 112 5.73 -1.15 7.04
C ILE A 112 4.54 -0.33 6.58
N THR A 113 3.46 -0.28 7.37
CA THR A 113 2.20 0.35 6.95
C THR A 113 2.41 1.82 6.59
N ASN A 114 3.06 2.61 7.45
CA ASN A 114 3.30 4.03 7.16
C ASN A 114 4.20 4.25 5.93
N ASN A 115 5.19 3.38 5.72
CA ASN A 115 6.07 3.47 4.56
C ASN A 115 5.34 3.11 3.26
N VAL A 116 4.54 2.04 3.26
CA VAL A 116 3.71 1.64 2.12
C VAL A 116 2.67 2.72 1.79
N LEU A 117 2.04 3.31 2.79
CA LEU A 117 1.08 4.39 2.59
C LEU A 117 1.73 5.63 1.98
N ARG A 118 2.97 5.97 2.35
CA ARG A 118 3.73 7.05 1.71
C ARG A 118 4.11 6.71 0.28
N PHE A 119 4.48 5.47 0.00
CA PHE A 119 4.84 5.01 -1.35
C PHE A 119 3.67 5.07 -2.34
N ILE A 120 2.46 4.77 -1.88
CA ILE A 120 1.25 4.77 -2.73
C ILE A 120 0.64 6.17 -2.89
N ALA A 121 1.10 7.15 -2.11
CA ALA A 121 0.60 8.52 -2.18
C ALA A 121 1.00 9.18 -3.50
N LYS A 122 0.01 9.68 -4.26
CA LYS A 122 0.24 10.39 -5.53
C LYS A 122 0.98 11.72 -5.35
N THR A 123 0.77 12.37 -4.20
CA THR A 123 1.46 13.58 -3.80
C THR A 123 2.04 13.40 -2.40
N PRO A 124 3.23 13.98 -2.12
CA PRO A 124 3.84 13.90 -0.81
C PRO A 124 2.87 14.47 0.24
N GLY A 125 2.58 13.68 1.28
CA GLY A 125 1.69 14.07 2.37
C GLY A 125 0.19 13.79 2.15
N ALA A 126 -0.25 13.29 0.98
CA ALA A 126 -1.67 13.02 0.73
C ALA A 126 -2.31 12.04 1.73
N HIS A 127 -1.52 11.08 2.21
CA HIS A 127 -1.98 10.04 3.12
C HIS A 127 -1.66 10.32 4.60
N ASP A 128 -0.98 11.42 4.90
CA ASP A 128 -0.59 11.79 6.28
C ASP A 128 -1.79 11.96 7.20
N ARG A 129 -2.93 12.34 6.63
CA ARG A 129 -4.20 12.44 7.35
C ARG A 129 -4.59 11.10 7.99
N PHE A 130 -4.25 9.97 7.38
CA PHE A 130 -4.58 8.64 7.88
C PHE A 130 -3.51 8.08 8.82
N MET A 131 -2.49 8.85 9.21
CA MET A 131 -1.45 8.41 10.14
C MET A 131 -1.56 9.18 11.44
N MET A 132 -1.43 8.49 12.57
CA MET A 132 -1.39 9.16 13.88
C MET A 132 -0.14 10.05 14.02
N PHE A 133 1.02 9.55 13.56
CA PHE A 133 2.30 10.25 13.55
C PHE A 133 2.90 10.30 12.13
N PRO A 134 2.60 11.33 11.34
CA PRO A 134 3.03 11.41 9.93
C PRO A 134 4.50 11.81 9.75
N LYS A 135 5.15 12.44 10.75
CA LYS A 135 6.54 12.90 10.64
C LYS A 135 7.52 11.75 10.86
N ARG A 136 8.59 11.67 10.06
CA ARG A 136 9.68 10.69 10.27
C ARG A 136 10.60 11.21 11.38
N ARG A 137 10.51 10.63 12.57
CA ARG A 137 11.43 10.90 13.70
C ARG A 137 11.68 9.59 14.42
N PHE A 138 12.87 9.36 14.95
CA PHE A 138 13.17 8.15 15.72
C PHE A 138 12.19 7.88 16.88
N LEU A 139 11.59 8.93 17.45
CA LEU A 139 10.57 8.82 18.48
C LEU A 139 9.22 8.29 17.98
N THR A 140 8.94 8.26 16.67
CA THR A 140 7.65 7.76 16.18
C THR A 140 7.46 6.28 16.39
N LEU A 141 8.53 5.48 16.36
CA LEU A 141 8.48 4.04 16.60
C LEU A 141 7.95 3.71 18.01
N PRO A 142 8.58 4.17 19.12
CA PRO A 142 8.07 3.89 20.46
C PRO A 142 6.68 4.49 20.69
N LEU A 143 6.38 5.66 20.12
CA LEU A 143 5.04 6.27 20.18
C LEU A 143 3.97 5.45 19.44
N ASN A 144 4.30 4.88 18.28
CA ASN A 144 3.41 3.98 17.53
C ASN A 144 3.22 2.65 18.24
N ILE A 145 4.23 2.15 18.94
CA ILE A 145 4.13 0.96 19.79
C ILE A 145 3.16 1.22 20.95
N ILE A 146 3.35 2.29 21.72
CA ILE A 146 2.43 2.67 22.80
C ILE A 146 1.01 2.87 22.26
N TYR A 147 0.87 3.58 21.13
CA TYR A 147 -0.42 3.78 20.48
C TYR A 147 -1.08 2.46 20.09
N SER A 148 -0.31 1.50 19.56
CA SER A 148 -0.83 0.19 19.16
C SER A 148 -1.27 -0.66 20.34
N PHE A 149 -0.67 -0.50 21.52
CA PHE A 149 -1.20 -1.08 22.75
C PHE A 149 -2.58 -0.53 23.11
N VAL A 150 -2.79 0.78 22.96
CA VAL A 150 -4.12 1.39 23.20
C VAL A 150 -5.13 0.85 22.19
N ILE A 151 -4.78 0.77 20.91
CA ILE A 151 -5.64 0.18 19.88
C ILE A 151 -5.97 -1.27 20.19
N LEU A 152 -4.95 -2.09 20.51
CA LEU A 152 -5.13 -3.50 20.84
C LEU A 152 -6.05 -3.67 22.05
N PHE A 153 -5.85 -2.88 23.10
CA PHE A 153 -6.71 -2.87 24.28
C PHE A 153 -8.17 -2.58 23.91
N CYS A 154 -8.41 -1.53 23.12
CA CYS A 154 -9.76 -1.19 22.64
C CYS A 154 -10.39 -2.30 21.79
N VAL A 155 -9.61 -2.96 20.94
CA VAL A 155 -10.07 -4.09 20.14
C VAL A 155 -10.45 -5.26 21.04
N VAL A 156 -9.61 -5.65 21.99
CA VAL A 156 -9.91 -6.73 22.95
C VAL A 156 -11.18 -6.42 23.75
N MET A 157 -11.32 -5.19 24.24
CA MET A 157 -12.52 -4.76 24.96
C MET A 157 -13.78 -4.80 24.06
N THR A 158 -13.64 -4.51 22.78
CA THR A 158 -14.74 -4.62 21.80
C THR A 158 -15.16 -6.07 21.62
N TYR A 159 -14.19 -6.99 21.46
CA TYR A 159 -14.49 -8.42 21.37
C TYR A 159 -15.19 -8.93 22.63
N GLN A 160 -14.73 -8.54 23.81
CA GLN A 160 -15.36 -8.91 25.08
C GLN A 160 -16.77 -8.35 25.19
N ALA A 161 -16.98 -7.07 24.88
CA ALA A 161 -18.30 -6.44 24.91
C ALA A 161 -19.29 -7.13 23.95
N VAL A 162 -18.86 -7.40 22.71
CA VAL A 162 -19.69 -8.09 21.71
C VAL A 162 -20.03 -9.50 22.15
N ASN A 163 -19.06 -10.26 22.69
CA ASN A 163 -19.30 -11.62 23.17
C ASN A 163 -20.25 -11.63 24.37
N THR A 164 -20.11 -10.72 25.34
CA THR A 164 -21.02 -10.62 26.49
C THR A 164 -22.46 -10.33 26.05
N VAL A 165 -22.65 -9.41 25.10
CA VAL A 165 -23.97 -9.10 24.55
C VAL A 165 -24.55 -10.32 23.84
N LEU A 166 -23.77 -11.00 22.99
CA LEU A 166 -24.23 -12.20 22.28
C LEU A 166 -24.62 -13.34 23.22
N VAL A 167 -23.82 -13.62 24.25
CA VAL A 167 -24.14 -14.64 25.26
C VAL A 167 -25.43 -14.27 26.00
N SER A 168 -25.62 -13.00 26.36
CA SER A 168 -26.83 -12.52 27.03
C SER A 168 -28.10 -12.67 26.18
N MET A 169 -27.97 -12.59 24.84
CA MET A 169 -29.09 -12.70 23.91
C MET A 169 -29.39 -14.15 23.48
N THR A 170 -28.35 -15.00 23.39
CA THR A 170 -28.46 -16.36 22.85
C THR A 170 -28.55 -17.44 23.92
N GLY A 171 -28.20 -17.13 25.18
CA GLY A 171 -28.19 -18.10 26.27
C GLY A 171 -27.09 -19.17 26.17
N ALA A 172 -26.22 -19.09 25.15
CA ALA A 172 -25.11 -20.03 24.95
C ALA A 172 -23.95 -19.67 25.90
N GLN A 173 -23.95 -20.24 27.10
CA GLN A 173 -22.95 -19.96 28.14
C GLN A 173 -21.57 -20.58 27.88
N ASP A 174 -21.49 -21.63 27.04
CA ASP A 174 -20.27 -22.44 26.86
C ASP A 174 -19.56 -22.28 25.51
N SER A 175 -20.00 -21.34 24.67
CA SER A 175 -19.35 -21.07 23.37
C SER A 175 -18.90 -19.63 23.29
N VAL A 176 -17.66 -19.38 22.84
CA VAL A 176 -17.22 -18.06 22.37
C VAL A 176 -17.88 -17.83 21.02
N PRO A 177 -18.97 -17.03 20.93
CA PRO A 177 -19.78 -16.98 19.71
C PRO A 177 -19.02 -16.31 18.56
N LEU A 178 -18.12 -15.39 18.90
CA LEU A 178 -17.32 -14.65 17.95
C LEU A 178 -15.84 -14.74 18.34
N GLY A 179 -15.14 -15.62 17.63
CA GLY A 179 -13.70 -15.80 17.76
C GLY A 179 -12.92 -14.61 17.18
N VAL A 180 -11.69 -14.43 17.66
CA VAL A 180 -10.78 -13.39 17.14
C VAL A 180 -10.25 -13.84 15.79
N GLY A 181 -10.82 -13.32 14.70
CA GLY A 181 -10.41 -13.62 13.32
C GLY A 181 -9.52 -12.51 12.71
N PRO A 182 -8.57 -12.83 11.80
CA PRO A 182 -7.67 -11.84 11.19
C PRO A 182 -8.38 -10.67 10.51
N ILE A 183 -9.42 -10.96 9.73
CA ILE A 183 -10.17 -9.93 8.99
C ILE A 183 -10.93 -9.03 9.96
N LEU A 184 -11.66 -9.63 10.90
CA LEU A 184 -12.47 -8.89 11.86
C LEU A 184 -11.61 -8.07 12.82
N PHE A 185 -10.46 -8.62 13.25
CA PHE A 185 -9.45 -7.90 14.00
C PHE A 185 -8.94 -6.69 13.24
N GLY A 186 -8.60 -6.87 11.95
CA GLY A 186 -8.16 -5.76 11.10
C GLY A 186 -9.21 -4.66 10.97
N VAL A 187 -10.49 -5.04 10.85
CA VAL A 187 -11.62 -4.09 10.81
C VAL A 187 -11.77 -3.32 12.12
N PHE A 188 -11.76 -4.00 13.27
CA PHE A 188 -11.87 -3.32 14.57
C PHE A 188 -10.65 -2.45 14.87
N ALA A 189 -9.43 -2.92 14.57
CA ALA A 189 -8.22 -2.14 14.74
C ALA A 189 -8.26 -0.86 13.87
N MET A 190 -8.69 -0.98 12.61
CA MET A 190 -8.86 0.17 11.72
C MET A 190 -9.96 1.12 12.20
N ALA A 191 -11.09 0.59 12.70
CA ALA A 191 -12.18 1.41 13.21
C ALA A 191 -11.73 2.27 14.40
N TRP A 192 -11.04 1.68 15.38
CA TRP A 192 -10.48 2.41 16.52
C TRP A 192 -9.39 3.39 16.10
N ASP A 193 -8.53 3.02 15.15
CA ASP A 193 -7.48 3.91 14.63
C ASP A 193 -8.10 5.16 13.97
N MET A 194 -9.10 4.99 13.13
CA MET A 194 -9.83 6.11 12.51
C MET A 194 -10.56 6.96 13.55
N LEU A 195 -11.15 6.34 14.57
CA LEU A 195 -11.82 7.03 15.66
C LEU A 195 -10.82 7.93 16.42
N PHE A 196 -9.65 7.41 16.79
CA PHE A 196 -8.63 8.17 17.51
C PHE A 196 -8.02 9.29 16.68
N ILE A 197 -7.78 9.04 15.38
CA ILE A 197 -7.36 10.10 14.45
C ILE A 197 -8.45 11.18 14.36
N GLY A 198 -9.72 10.79 14.30
CA GLY A 198 -10.87 11.71 14.31
C GLY A 198 -10.92 12.57 15.57
N MET A 199 -10.84 11.94 16.75
CA MET A 199 -10.83 12.63 18.05
C MET A 199 -9.69 13.63 18.16
N LYS A 200 -8.47 13.24 17.77
CA LYS A 200 -7.31 14.14 17.75
C LYS A 200 -7.57 15.38 16.89
N ARG A 201 -8.14 15.21 15.70
CA ARG A 201 -8.45 16.35 14.80
C ARG A 201 -9.52 17.25 15.40
N MET A 202 -10.53 16.68 16.04
CA MET A 202 -11.58 17.46 16.71
C MET A 202 -10.99 18.31 17.84
N ALA A 203 -10.16 17.71 18.69
CA ALA A 203 -9.49 18.41 19.78
C ALA A 203 -8.60 19.56 19.27
N VAL A 204 -7.81 19.32 18.21
CA VAL A 204 -6.96 20.37 17.61
C VAL A 204 -7.79 21.51 17.03
N ARG A 205 -8.93 21.23 16.39
CA ARG A 205 -9.85 22.27 15.88
C ARG A 205 -10.39 23.12 17.01
N MET A 206 -10.95 22.50 18.05
CA MET A 206 -11.47 23.20 19.23
C MET A 206 -10.42 24.12 19.89
N LEU A 207 -9.18 23.64 20.03
CA LEU A 207 -8.09 24.43 20.59
C LEU A 207 -7.69 25.61 19.69
N ASN A 208 -7.70 25.42 18.38
CA ASN A 208 -7.37 26.49 17.43
C ASN A 208 -8.48 27.54 17.38
N ASP A 209 -9.74 27.11 17.39
CA ASP A 209 -10.90 28.01 17.42
C ASP A 209 -10.91 28.82 18.72
N ALA A 210 -10.63 28.20 19.87
CA ALA A 210 -10.49 28.89 21.14
C ALA A 210 -9.36 29.93 21.13
N LYS A 211 -8.20 29.60 20.55
CA LYS A 211 -7.07 30.53 20.39
C LYS A 211 -7.38 31.70 19.45
N GLN A 212 -8.15 31.46 18.39
CA GLN A 212 -8.57 32.53 17.47
C GLN A 212 -9.57 33.48 18.13
N THR A 213 -10.53 32.95 18.88
CA THR A 213 -11.47 33.76 19.67
C THR A 213 -10.75 34.59 20.73
N ALA A 214 -9.80 34.00 21.46
CA ALA A 214 -9.00 34.70 22.46
C ALA A 214 -8.07 35.78 21.88
N ARG A 215 -7.69 35.70 20.60
CA ARG A 215 -6.91 36.74 19.90
C ARG A 215 -7.75 37.89 19.34
N ARG A 216 -9.08 37.72 19.28
CA ARG A 216 -10.02 38.73 18.79
C ARG A 216 -10.64 39.58 19.90
N MET A 217 -10.47 39.17 21.16
CA MET A 217 -10.74 39.95 22.36
C MET A 217 -9.48 40.73 22.75
#